data_AF-A0A358Q0M9-F1
#
_entry.id   AF-A0A358Q0M9-F1
#
_cell.length_a   1.000
_cell.length_b   1.000
_cell.length_c   1.000
_cell.angle_alpha   90.00
_cell.angle_beta   90.00
_cell.angle_gamma   90.00
#
_symmetry.space_group_name_H-M   'P 1'
#
loop_
_entity.id
_entity.type
_entity.pdbx_description
1 polymer ?
#
loop_
_entity_poly.entity_id
_entity_poly.type
_entity_poly.pdbx_seq_one_letter_code
_entity_poly.pdbx_strand_id
1 'polypeptide(L)'
;MVQGLARYLTEDSKPPETVESYVGDITGFLAYLAQTGTDFTGDLKRFRITNYRNNLVENGYEVSTVNKKINSLQSADKFNH
;
A
#
# COMPACT_ATOMS: atom_id res chain seq x y z
N MET A 1 7.56 -8.55 3.29
CA MET A 1 6.57 -7.47 3.50
C MET A 1 5.14 -7.96 3.27
N VAL A 2 4.71 -8.24 2.04
CA VAL A 2 3.30 -8.60 1.72
C VAL A 2 2.82 -9.85 2.47
N GLN A 3 3.61 -10.94 2.47
CA GLN A 3 3.25 -12.16 3.20
C GLN A 3 3.23 -11.95 4.74
N GLY A 4 4.10 -11.10 5.26
CA GLY A 4 4.14 -10.75 6.69
C GLY A 4 2.91 -9.96 7.11
N LEU A 5 2.49 -8.98 6.30
CA LEU A 5 1.27 -8.23 6.53
C LEU A 5 0.02 -9.11 6.42
N ALA A 6 -0.06 -9.96 5.40
CA ALA A 6 -1.21 -10.84 5.22
C ALA A 6 -1.41 -11.76 6.44
N ARG A 7 -0.30 -12.33 6.93
CA ARG A 7 -0.28 -13.14 8.15
C ARG A 7 -0.70 -12.33 9.37
N TYR A 8 -0.12 -11.15 9.59
CA TYR A 8 -0.46 -10.27 10.71
C TYR A 8 -1.96 -9.90 10.72
N LEU A 9 -2.52 -9.48 9.58
CA LEU A 9 -3.95 -9.13 9.48
C LEU A 9 -4.86 -10.33 9.74
N THR A 10 -4.44 -11.51 9.31
CA THR A 10 -5.16 -12.77 9.58
C THR A 10 -5.11 -13.12 11.07
N GLU A 11 -3.95 -12.95 11.72
CA GLU A 11 -3.77 -13.16 13.17
C GLU A 11 -4.58 -12.14 14.00
N ASP A 12 -4.75 -10.91 13.51
CA ASP A 12 -5.63 -9.87 14.07
C ASP A 12 -7.13 -10.10 13.76
N SER A 13 -7.50 -11.26 13.21
CA SER A 13 -8.88 -11.64 12.87
C SER A 13 -9.59 -10.66 11.94
N LYS A 14 -8.84 -9.97 11.06
CA LYS A 14 -9.45 -9.12 10.03
C LYS A 14 -10.21 -9.98 9.02
N PRO A 15 -11.35 -9.49 8.50
CA PRO A 15 -12.08 -10.19 7.46
C PRO A 15 -11.19 -10.50 6.24
N PRO A 16 -11.34 -11.67 5.57
CA PRO A 16 -10.52 -12.04 4.41
C PRO A 16 -10.54 -10.98 3.30
N GLU A 17 -11.69 -10.38 3.02
CA GLU A 17 -11.85 -9.26 2.08
C GLU A 17 -11.01 -8.03 2.44
N THR A 18 -10.79 -7.78 3.74
CA THR A 18 -9.93 -6.70 4.22
C THR A 18 -8.47 -7.07 4.03
N VAL A 19 -8.08 -8.32 4.30
CA VAL A 19 -6.72 -8.83 4.04
C VAL A 19 -6.39 -8.71 2.56
N GLU A 20 -7.29 -9.16 1.68
CA GLU A 20 -7.12 -9.08 0.22
C GLU A 20 -7.00 -7.64 -0.27
N SER A 21 -7.84 -6.72 0.22
CA SER A 21 -7.76 -5.29 -0.14
C SER A 21 -6.41 -4.69 0.25
N TYR A 22 -5.94 -4.95 1.48
CA TYR A 22 -4.66 -4.41 1.96
C TYR A 22 -3.47 -5.00 1.20
N VAL A 23 -3.48 -6.32 0.95
CA VAL A 23 -2.47 -7.00 0.15
C VAL A 23 -2.44 -6.46 -1.27
N GLY A 24 -3.59 -6.26 -1.90
CA GLY A 24 -3.71 -5.71 -3.24
C GLY A 24 -3.17 -4.29 -3.34
N ASP A 25 -3.51 -3.42 -2.38
CA ASP A 25 -3.06 -2.03 -2.38
C ASP A 25 -1.54 -1.91 -2.20
N ILE A 26 -0.94 -2.70 -1.31
CA ILE A 26 0.52 -2.71 -1.14
C ILE A 26 1.24 -3.32 -2.33
N THR A 27 0.68 -4.39 -2.90
CA THR A 27 1.24 -5.00 -4.11
C THR A 27 1.25 -4.00 -5.27
N GLY A 28 0.17 -3.23 -5.44
CA GLY A 28 0.10 -2.15 -6.43
C GLY A 28 1.14 -1.06 -6.21
N PHE A 29 1.38 -0.67 -4.95
CA PHE A 29 2.44 0.28 -4.61
C PHE A 29 3.85 -0.26 -4.88
N LEU A 30 4.14 -1.51 -4.52
CA LEU A 30 5.43 -2.14 -4.78
C LEU A 30 5.69 -2.28 -6.30
N ALA A 31 4.67 -2.63 -7.07
CA ALA A 31 4.75 -2.68 -8.53
C ALA A 31 5.02 -1.28 -9.13
N TYR A 32 4.44 -0.22 -8.56
CA TYR A 32 4.76 1.15 -8.95
C TYR A 32 6.22 1.50 -8.65
N LEU A 33 6.72 1.19 -7.45
CA LEU A 33 8.12 1.47 -7.09
C LEU A 33 9.11 0.77 -8.03
N ALA A 34 8.86 -0.50 -8.36
CA ALA A 34 9.67 -1.27 -9.31
C ALA A 34 9.71 -0.61 -10.69
N GLN A 35 8.58 -0.09 -11.19
CA GLN A 35 8.52 0.63 -12.47
C GLN A 35 9.30 1.95 -12.45
N THR A 36 9.36 2.62 -11.30
CA THR A 36 10.11 3.88 -11.14
C THR A 36 11.60 3.67 -10.87
N GLY A 37 12.11 2.42 -10.91
CA GLY A 37 13.51 2.11 -10.61
C GLY A 37 13.92 2.37 -9.16
N THR A 38 12.95 2.45 -8.24
CA THR A 38 13.19 2.70 -6.83
C THR A 38 13.04 1.40 -6.04
N ASP A 39 14.14 0.92 -5.47
CA ASP A 39 14.08 -0.21 -4.56
C ASP A 39 13.33 0.14 -3.27
N PHE A 40 12.41 -0.74 -2.88
CA PHE A 40 11.72 -0.62 -1.60
C PHE A 40 12.68 -0.99 -0.46
N THR A 41 13.25 0.02 0.18
CA THR A 41 14.26 -0.12 1.25
C THR A 41 13.67 -0.46 2.63
N GLY A 42 12.40 -0.87 2.72
CA GLY A 42 11.74 -1.19 4.00
C GLY A 42 10.91 -0.05 4.61
N ASP A 43 11.22 1.22 4.28
CA ASP A 43 10.48 2.38 4.79
C ASP A 43 9.47 2.94 3.79
N LEU A 44 8.22 3.10 4.22
CA LEU A 44 7.18 3.87 3.54
C LEU A 44 7.39 5.37 3.79
N LYS A 45 8.50 5.91 3.27
CA LYS A 45 8.80 7.35 3.39
C LYS A 45 7.67 8.18 2.79
N ARG A 46 7.29 9.25 3.49
CA ARG A 46 6.21 10.20 3.11
C ARG A 46 6.28 10.65 1.66
N PHE A 47 7.48 10.89 1.12
CA PHE A 47 7.70 11.26 -0.27
C PHE A 47 7.23 10.20 -1.28
N ARG A 48 7.44 8.90 -0.99
CA ARG A 48 6.99 7.79 -1.87
C ARG A 48 5.46 7.69 -1.90
N ILE A 49 4.81 7.93 -0.76
CA ILE A 49 3.34 7.97 -0.65
C ILE A 49 2.79 9.14 -1.48
N THR A 50 3.43 10.31 -1.43
CA THR A 50 3.04 11.48 -2.26
C THR A 50 3.19 11.18 -3.75
N ASN A 51 4.31 10.59 -4.18
CA ASN A 51 4.52 10.27 -5.59
C ASN A 51 3.53 9.22 -6.11
N TYR A 52 3.25 8.19 -5.31
CA TYR A 52 2.24 7.21 -5.66
C TYR A 52 0.84 7.82 -5.75
N ARG A 53 0.48 8.72 -4.83
CA ARG A 53 -0.77 9.49 -4.90
C ARG A 53 -0.89 10.26 -6.21
N ASN A 54 0.16 10.98 -6.60
CA ASN A 54 0.18 11.75 -7.85
C ASN A 54 0.05 10.83 -9.06
N ASN A 55 0.77 9.71 -9.08
CA ASN A 55 0.67 8.71 -10.14
C ASN A 55 -0.75 8.15 -10.27
N LEU A 56 -1.45 7.86 -9.18
CA LEU A 56 -2.84 7.39 -9.24
C LEU A 56 -3.78 8.47 -9.81
N VAL A 57 -3.57 9.73 -9.46
CA VAL A 57 -4.36 10.85 -10.01
C VAL A 57 -4.08 11.04 -11.50
N GLU A 58 -2.81 10.97 -11.92
CA GLU A 58 -2.39 11.07 -13.33
C GLU A 58 -2.96 9.92 -14.18
N ASN A 59 -3.12 8.73 -13.59
CA ASN A 59 -3.76 7.58 -14.24
C ASN A 59 -5.31 7.63 -14.20
N GLY A 60 -5.91 8.73 -13.73
CA GLY A 60 -7.36 8.94 -13.78
C GLY A 60 -8.16 8.19 -12.72
N TYR A 61 -7.53 7.68 -11.65
CA TYR A 61 -8.27 7.07 -10.55
C TYR A 61 -9.12 8.11 -9.82
N GLU A 62 -10.34 7.72 -9.44
CA GLU A 62 -11.19 8.57 -8.60
C GLU A 62 -10.51 8.88 -7.26
N VAL A 63 -10.71 10.10 -6.77
CA VAL A 63 -10.17 10.57 -5.47
C VAL A 63 -10.56 9.64 -4.31
N SER A 64 -11.77 9.06 -4.36
CA SER A 64 -12.26 8.06 -3.41
C SER A 64 -11.35 6.81 -3.34
N THR A 65 -10.93 6.34 -4.52
CA THR A 65 -10.06 5.16 -4.69
C THR A 65 -8.63 5.50 -4.33
N VAL A 66 -8.13 6.67 -4.72
CA VAL A 66 -6.82 7.17 -4.31
C VAL A 66 -6.71 7.22 -2.78
N ASN A 67 -7.70 7.82 -2.11
CA ASN A 67 -7.71 7.93 -0.66
C ASN A 67 -7.74 6.56 0.03
N LYS A 68 -8.51 5.60 -0.48
CA LYS A 68 -8.51 4.21 0.02
C LYS A 68 -7.10 3.60 -0.06
N LYS A 69 -6.45 3.67 -1.23
CA LYS A 69 -5.10 3.14 -1.44
C LYS A 69 -4.06 3.76 -0.51
N ILE A 70 -4.10 5.08 -0.32
CA ILE A 70 -3.19 5.78 0.58
C ILE A 70 -3.43 5.40 2.05
N ASN A 71 -4.69 5.26 2.48
CA ASN A 71 -5.02 4.84 3.84
C ASN A 71 -4.56 3.41 4.15
N SER A 72 -4.67 2.49 3.17
CA SER A 72 -4.12 1.14 3.28
C SER A 72 -2.61 1.16 3.51
N LEU A 73 -1.88 1.98 2.75
CA LEU A 73 -0.42 2.14 2.89
C LEU A 73 -0.01 2.74 4.24
N GLN A 74 -0.70 3.78 4.71
CA GLN A 74 -0.41 4.39 6.01
C GLN A 74 -0.72 3.45 7.17
N SER A 75 -1.75 2.62 7.03
CA SER A 75 -2.06 1.59 8.02
C SER A 75 -0.98 0.51 8.04
N ALA A 76 -0.45 0.13 6.86
CA ALA A 76 0.65 -0.82 6.74
C ALA A 76 1.95 -0.36 7.43
N ASP A 77 2.28 0.93 7.32
CA ASP A 77 3.45 1.53 7.98
C ASP A 77 3.37 1.40 9.51
N LYS A 78 2.17 1.52 10.09
CA LYS A 78 1.94 1.32 11.54
C LYS A 78 2.15 -0.12 12.00
N PHE A 79 2.11 -1.10 11.09
CA PHE A 79 2.32 -2.52 11.43
C PHE A 79 3.80 -2.96 11.31
N ASN A 80 4.68 -2.06 10.86
CA ASN A 80 6.11 -2.34 10.70
C ASN A 80 6.96 -1.83 11.89
N HIS A 81 6.32 -1.39 12.99
CA HIS A 81 6.92 -0.91 14.23
C HIS A 81 6.38 -1.71 15.41
#